data_AF-A0A8T5B3V0-F1
#
_entry.id   AF-A0A8T5B3V0-F1
#
_cell.length_a   1.000
_cell.length_b   1.000
_cell.length_c   1.000
_cell.angle_alpha   90.00
_cell.angle_beta   90.00
_cell.angle_gamma   90.00
#
_symmetry.space_group_name_H-M   'P 1'
#
loop_
_entity.id
_entity.type
_entity.pdbx_description
1 polymer ?
#
loop_
_entity_poly.entity_id
_entity_poly.type
_entity_poly.pdbx_seq_one_letter_code
_entity_poly.pdbx_strand_id
1 'polypeptide(L)'
;MTSGKLSLAALLIVVILSTVSPLPLKEAKAVLADKIYGDPSDGHIDSSGLVDDSVNFYGIGDDNMNRYIRGFVKFSLSGISGKLSTATLNLYVLGSWKDSSDDYISPLTNPDLGDFLVIHIADYGSTLDFGDFNAPSIGNDPGVLISSTATPNVGYVSIDVKAAMQDDIDNNRAWSTFMIKLAIDTDNDGKWDRWVLSSVDQTGTAQDPFIEYTLQAPAPTPRPVGGVVLSTNKLEIVTPYIALAGLVIAVSAVLVKKRRY
;
A
#
# COMPACT_ATOMS: atom_id res chain seq x y z
N MET A 1 -68.91 -15.63 8.74
CA MET A 1 -67.48 -15.31 8.97
C MET A 1 -66.88 -16.41 9.83
N THR A 2 -66.16 -17.34 9.21
CA THR A 2 -65.51 -18.48 9.87
C THR A 2 -64.13 -18.03 10.38
N SER A 3 -63.93 -17.99 11.70
CA SER A 3 -62.61 -17.68 12.27
C SER A 3 -61.68 -18.88 12.11
N GLY A 4 -60.72 -18.77 11.21
CA GLY A 4 -59.67 -19.75 11.01
C GLY A 4 -58.76 -19.77 12.23
N LYS A 5 -58.89 -20.80 13.09
CA LYS A 5 -57.97 -21.01 14.20
C LYS A 5 -56.65 -21.53 13.64
N LEU A 6 -55.59 -20.72 13.72
CA LEU A 6 -54.24 -21.25 13.51
C LEU A 6 -53.98 -22.36 14.52
N SER A 7 -53.55 -23.51 14.01
CA SER A 7 -53.15 -24.63 14.86
C SER A 7 -51.90 -24.23 15.66
N LEU A 8 -51.88 -24.61 16.94
CA LEU A 8 -50.78 -24.31 17.86
C LEU A 8 -49.41 -24.77 17.33
N ALA A 9 -49.39 -25.82 16.50
CA ALA A 9 -48.19 -26.33 15.85
C ALA A 9 -47.62 -25.35 14.81
N ALA A 10 -48.48 -24.62 14.09
CA ALA A 10 -48.04 -23.61 13.12
C ALA A 10 -47.38 -22.41 13.82
N LEU A 11 -47.87 -22.01 15.00
CA LEU A 11 -47.28 -20.92 15.78
C LEU A 11 -45.86 -21.28 16.27
N LEU A 12 -45.66 -22.54 16.69
CA LEU A 12 -44.36 -23.02 17.17
C LEU A 12 -43.30 -23.04 16.06
N ILE A 13 -43.68 -23.44 14.85
CA ILE A 13 -42.78 -23.47 13.68
C ILE A 13 -42.33 -22.05 13.29
N VAL A 14 -43.23 -21.06 13.35
CA VAL A 14 -42.90 -19.65 13.08
C VAL A 14 -41.90 -19.11 14.10
N VAL A 15 -42.04 -19.46 15.38
CA VAL A 15 -41.08 -19.04 16.42
C VAL A 15 -39.70 -19.64 16.18
N ILE A 16 -39.61 -20.94 15.85
CA ILE A 16 -38.32 -21.59 15.57
C ILE A 16 -37.64 -20.95 14.34
N LEU A 17 -38.38 -20.72 13.25
CA LEU A 17 -37.84 -20.11 12.04
C LEU A 17 -37.41 -18.64 12.25
N SER A 18 -38.06 -17.90 13.15
CA SER A 18 -37.67 -16.52 13.48
C SER A 18 -36.36 -16.39 14.28
N THR A 19 -35.84 -17.49 14.85
CA THR A 19 -34.60 -17.47 15.63
C THR A 19 -33.35 -17.82 14.81
N VAL A 20 -33.52 -18.34 13.59
CA VAL A 20 -32.40 -18.70 12.70
C VAL A 20 -32.13 -17.54 11.74
N SER A 21 -31.64 -16.42 12.27
CA SER A 21 -31.10 -15.35 11.43
C SER A 21 -29.72 -15.79 10.93
N PRO A 22 -29.49 -15.94 9.61
CA PRO A 22 -28.16 -16.22 9.09
C PRO A 22 -27.24 -15.05 9.44
N LEU A 23 -26.18 -15.33 10.20
CA LEU A 23 -25.15 -14.33 10.46
C LEU A 23 -24.54 -13.92 9.10
N PRO A 24 -24.47 -12.61 8.78
CA PRO A 24 -23.83 -12.18 7.55
C PRO A 24 -22.36 -12.62 7.58
N LEU A 25 -21.96 -13.45 6.61
CA LEU A 25 -20.55 -13.67 6.33
C LEU A 25 -19.96 -12.32 5.91
N LYS A 26 -19.01 -11.80 6.70
CA LYS A 26 -18.19 -10.68 6.24
C LYS A 26 -17.22 -11.23 5.20
N GLU A 27 -17.47 -10.92 3.94
CA GLU A 27 -16.55 -11.16 2.85
C GLU A 27 -15.25 -10.39 3.15
N ALA A 28 -14.11 -11.08 3.07
CA ALA A 28 -12.81 -10.42 3.22
C ALA A 28 -12.58 -9.56 1.98
N LYS A 29 -12.69 -8.24 2.11
CA LYS A 29 -12.34 -7.32 1.04
C LYS A 29 -10.85 -7.51 0.74
N ALA A 30 -10.53 -7.89 -0.50
CA ALA A 30 -9.15 -7.96 -0.95
C ALA A 30 -8.47 -6.61 -0.71
N VAL A 31 -7.29 -6.62 -0.11
CA VAL A 31 -6.44 -5.44 -0.02
C VAL A 31 -5.96 -5.17 -1.46
N LEU A 32 -6.56 -4.17 -2.11
CA LEU A 32 -6.12 -3.73 -3.43
C LEU A 32 -4.82 -2.95 -3.26
N ALA A 33 -3.90 -3.15 -4.19
CA ALA A 33 -2.74 -2.28 -4.32
C ALA A 33 -3.20 -0.87 -4.70
N ASP A 34 -2.58 0.13 -4.09
CA ASP A 34 -2.83 1.53 -4.36
C ASP A 34 -1.53 2.22 -4.79
N LYS A 35 -1.64 3.38 -5.42
CA LYS A 35 -0.51 4.10 -6.00
C LYS A 35 -0.46 5.54 -5.51
N ILE A 36 0.73 6.01 -5.18
CA ILE A 36 1.05 7.43 -5.02
C ILE A 36 2.07 7.83 -6.07
N TYR A 37 1.79 8.92 -6.76
CA TYR A 37 2.66 9.47 -7.80
C TYR A 37 3.65 10.48 -7.20
N GLY A 38 4.77 10.68 -7.90
CA GLY A 38 5.78 11.65 -7.49
C GLY A 38 5.24 13.08 -7.41
N ASP A 39 5.97 13.96 -6.75
CA ASP A 39 5.62 15.37 -6.59
C ASP A 39 6.15 16.19 -7.77
N PRO A 40 5.47 17.27 -8.20
CA PRO A 40 5.97 18.13 -9.27
C PRO A 40 7.30 18.85 -8.96
N SER A 41 7.79 18.85 -7.71
CA SER A 41 9.12 19.36 -7.36
C SER A 41 10.22 18.30 -7.43
N ASP A 42 9.95 17.14 -8.02
CA ASP A 42 10.95 16.15 -8.39
C ASP A 42 11.87 16.71 -9.48
N GLY A 43 13.13 16.28 -9.53
CA GLY A 43 14.09 16.84 -10.47
C GLY A 43 15.50 16.30 -10.32
N HIS A 44 16.48 17.07 -10.78
CA HIS A 44 17.88 16.75 -10.56
C HIS A 44 18.72 17.96 -10.15
N ILE A 45 19.85 17.66 -9.53
CA ILE A 45 20.85 18.64 -9.14
C ILE A 45 22.20 18.14 -9.67
N ASP A 46 22.99 19.03 -10.27
CA ASP A 46 24.37 18.74 -10.65
C ASP A 46 25.38 19.20 -9.58
N SER A 47 26.62 18.74 -9.69
CA SER A 47 27.69 19.08 -8.75
C SER A 47 28.13 20.56 -8.77
N SER A 48 27.62 21.37 -9.72
CA SER A 48 27.81 22.82 -9.75
C SER A 48 26.70 23.58 -9.02
N GLY A 49 25.65 22.87 -8.59
CA GLY A 49 24.47 23.42 -7.93
C GLY A 49 23.41 23.93 -8.88
N LEU A 50 23.46 23.54 -10.16
CA LEU A 50 22.34 23.72 -11.06
C LEU A 50 21.22 22.78 -10.60
N VAL A 51 20.07 23.36 -10.31
CA VAL A 51 18.83 22.64 -10.02
C VAL A 51 17.95 22.72 -11.25
N ASP A 52 17.39 21.58 -11.67
CA ASP A 52 16.41 21.53 -12.73
C ASP A 52 15.25 20.61 -12.32
N ASP A 53 14.14 21.27 -11.98
CA ASP A 53 12.87 20.73 -11.52
C ASP A 53 11.74 20.99 -12.55
N SER A 54 12.10 21.29 -13.80
CA SER A 54 11.16 21.77 -14.83
C SER A 54 11.23 21.03 -16.17
N VAL A 55 11.96 19.91 -16.20
CA VAL A 55 12.25 19.14 -17.41
C VAL A 55 11.45 17.86 -17.48
N ASN A 56 11.00 17.51 -18.68
CA ASN A 56 10.27 16.26 -18.99
C ASN A 56 11.02 14.97 -18.60
N PHE A 57 12.33 15.07 -18.43
CA PHE A 57 13.20 13.96 -18.07
C PHE A 57 14.41 14.50 -17.33
N TYR A 58 14.97 13.71 -16.42
CA TYR A 58 16.22 14.05 -15.74
C TYR A 58 17.26 12.95 -15.92
N GLY A 59 18.53 13.35 -15.90
CA GLY A 59 19.67 12.45 -16.04
C GLY A 59 20.25 12.06 -14.68
N ILE A 60 20.75 10.83 -14.56
CA ILE A 60 21.53 10.36 -13.39
C ILE A 60 22.87 9.87 -13.90
N GLY A 61 23.98 10.47 -13.47
CA GLY A 61 25.31 10.19 -14.01
C GLY A 61 26.15 11.44 -14.09
N ASP A 62 26.74 11.76 -15.23
CA ASP A 62 27.45 13.03 -15.44
C ASP A 62 27.10 13.70 -16.79
N ASP A 63 27.82 14.77 -17.07
CA ASP A 63 27.75 15.52 -18.32
C ASP A 63 29.14 15.73 -18.93
N ASN A 64 29.20 16.38 -20.09
CA ASN A 64 30.45 16.66 -20.79
C ASN A 64 31.44 17.61 -20.06
N MET A 65 31.07 18.14 -18.89
CA MET A 65 31.98 18.88 -18.00
C MET A 65 32.39 18.04 -16.77
N ASN A 66 32.05 16.74 -16.76
CA ASN A 66 32.18 15.82 -15.63
C ASN A 66 31.46 16.32 -14.37
N ARG A 67 30.37 17.08 -14.54
CA ARG A 67 29.49 17.44 -13.44
C ARG A 67 28.56 16.28 -13.20
N TYR A 68 28.67 15.66 -12.04
CA TYR A 68 27.84 14.53 -11.68
C TYR A 68 26.46 15.01 -11.21
N ILE A 69 25.45 14.23 -11.58
CA ILE A 69 24.03 14.56 -11.52
C ILE A 69 23.31 13.52 -10.67
N ARG A 70 22.49 14.02 -9.74
CA ARG A 70 21.66 13.20 -8.86
C ARG A 70 20.20 13.58 -9.05
N GLY A 71 19.34 12.58 -9.07
CA GLY A 71 17.89 12.76 -9.18
C GLY A 71 17.24 12.72 -7.82
N PHE A 72 16.09 13.35 -7.71
CA PHE A 72 15.33 13.46 -6.47
C PHE A 72 13.86 13.22 -6.79
N VAL A 73 13.25 12.32 -6.02
CA VAL A 73 11.81 12.04 -6.10
C VAL A 73 11.20 12.02 -4.71
N LYS A 74 9.99 12.55 -4.54
CA LYS A 74 9.24 12.44 -3.29
C LYS A 74 7.76 12.14 -3.51
N PHE A 75 7.16 11.49 -2.51
CA PHE A 75 5.79 10.98 -2.58
C PHE A 75 5.00 11.39 -1.35
N SER A 76 3.82 11.98 -1.55
CA SER A 76 2.97 12.42 -0.44
C SER A 76 2.41 11.23 0.32
N LEU A 77 2.55 11.24 1.65
CA LEU A 77 1.95 10.24 2.54
C LEU A 77 0.58 10.66 3.07
N SER A 78 0.02 11.76 2.55
CA SER A 78 -1.29 12.26 2.96
C SER A 78 -2.37 11.20 2.79
N GLY A 79 -3.07 10.87 3.89
CA GLY A 79 -4.12 9.85 3.90
C GLY A 79 -3.63 8.41 4.03
N ILE A 80 -2.32 8.16 4.01
CA ILE A 80 -1.74 6.83 4.21
C ILE A 80 -1.42 6.66 5.70
N SER A 81 -1.91 5.58 6.30
CA SER A 81 -1.59 5.23 7.68
C SER A 81 -1.70 3.72 7.90
N GLY A 82 -1.03 3.23 8.93
CA GLY A 82 -1.01 1.81 9.29
C GLY A 82 0.30 1.12 8.89
N LYS A 83 0.29 -0.21 8.90
CA LYS A 83 1.46 -1.01 8.54
C LYS A 83 1.43 -1.36 7.07
N LEU A 84 2.52 -1.13 6.35
CA LEU A 84 2.72 -1.56 4.99
C LEU A 84 2.95 -3.07 4.94
N SER A 85 2.26 -3.73 4.02
CA SER A 85 2.56 -5.10 3.62
C SER A 85 3.64 -5.10 2.52
N THR A 86 3.50 -4.23 1.52
CA THR A 86 4.47 -3.97 0.44
C THR A 86 4.56 -2.48 0.14
N ALA A 87 5.69 -2.02 -0.36
CA ALA A 87 5.81 -0.75 -1.08
C ALA A 87 6.96 -0.84 -2.08
N THR A 88 6.67 -0.55 -3.35
CA THR A 88 7.63 -0.68 -4.44
C THR A 88 7.71 0.64 -5.18
N LEU A 89 8.90 1.24 -5.22
CA LEU A 89 9.17 2.42 -6.06
C LEU A 89 9.35 1.95 -7.50
N ASN A 90 8.69 2.65 -8.43
CA ASN A 90 8.76 2.40 -9.86
C ASN A 90 9.24 3.67 -10.57
N LEU A 91 10.37 3.58 -11.26
CA LEU A 91 10.95 4.66 -12.06
C LEU A 91 10.98 4.25 -13.53
N TYR A 92 10.56 5.16 -14.42
CA TYR A 92 10.53 4.87 -15.85
C TYR A 92 11.85 5.28 -16.50
N VAL A 93 12.62 4.29 -16.96
CA VAL A 93 13.86 4.52 -17.72
C VAL A 93 13.51 4.73 -19.19
N LEU A 94 13.87 5.89 -19.72
CA LEU A 94 13.68 6.28 -21.12
C LEU A 94 14.84 5.80 -22.00
N GLY A 95 16.06 5.80 -21.45
CA GLY A 95 17.27 5.45 -22.17
C GLY A 95 18.53 5.55 -21.30
N SER A 96 19.67 5.37 -21.94
CA SER A 96 21.00 5.46 -21.36
C SER A 96 21.94 6.15 -22.33
N TRP A 97 22.82 7.00 -21.84
CA TRP A 97 23.87 7.63 -22.61
C TRP A 97 25.21 7.10 -22.12
N LYS A 98 26.06 6.67 -23.03
CA LYS A 98 27.43 6.27 -22.73
C LYS A 98 28.36 6.94 -23.72
N ASP A 99 29.42 7.58 -23.26
CA ASP A 99 30.38 8.27 -24.13
C ASP A 99 29.70 9.31 -25.07
N SER A 100 28.65 10.01 -24.60
CA SER A 100 27.78 10.87 -25.43
C SER A 100 27.03 10.16 -26.58
N SER A 101 26.96 8.82 -26.55
CA SER A 101 26.14 8.03 -27.45
C SER A 101 24.82 7.68 -26.76
N ASP A 102 23.73 8.23 -27.27
CA ASP A 102 22.40 7.92 -26.78
C ASP A 102 21.96 6.51 -27.19
N ASP A 103 21.36 5.78 -26.25
CA ASP A 103 20.72 4.49 -26.46
C ASP A 103 19.29 4.52 -25.89
N TYR A 104 18.32 4.28 -26.77
CA TYR A 104 16.89 4.22 -26.46
C TYR A 104 16.28 2.87 -26.88
N ILE A 105 17.12 1.87 -27.19
CA ILE A 105 16.67 0.58 -27.71
C ILE A 105 16.92 -0.48 -26.64
N SER A 106 15.88 -1.27 -26.34
CA SER A 106 16.00 -2.35 -25.37
C SER A 106 16.81 -3.54 -25.94
N PRO A 107 17.70 -4.16 -25.15
CA PRO A 107 18.14 -3.75 -23.82
C PRO A 107 19.11 -2.57 -23.88
N LEU A 108 19.03 -1.68 -22.90
CA LEU A 108 19.84 -0.48 -22.79
C LEU A 108 21.28 -0.80 -22.38
N THR A 109 22.22 -0.06 -22.95
CA THR A 109 23.64 -0.10 -22.59
C THR A 109 23.89 0.58 -21.24
N ASN A 110 24.60 -0.06 -20.32
CA ASN A 110 24.98 0.59 -19.07
C ASN A 110 25.93 1.77 -19.34
N PRO A 111 25.79 2.92 -18.66
CA PRO A 111 26.71 4.05 -18.78
C PRO A 111 28.09 3.80 -18.14
N ASP A 112 28.34 2.62 -17.58
CA ASP A 112 29.61 2.22 -16.94
C ASP A 112 30.03 3.06 -15.70
N LEU A 113 29.10 3.83 -15.13
CA LEU A 113 29.29 4.58 -13.88
C LEU A 113 28.90 3.78 -12.61
N GLY A 114 28.87 2.45 -12.71
CA GLY A 114 28.63 1.55 -11.58
C GLY A 114 27.14 1.30 -11.27
N ASP A 115 26.85 0.97 -10.01
CA ASP A 115 25.50 0.64 -9.57
C ASP A 115 24.61 1.89 -9.53
N PHE A 116 23.38 1.76 -9.99
CA PHE A 116 22.33 2.77 -9.84
C PHE A 116 21.67 2.59 -8.47
N LEU A 117 21.85 3.58 -7.59
CA LEU A 117 21.46 3.53 -6.19
C LEU A 117 20.24 4.40 -5.90
N VAL A 118 19.42 3.93 -4.96
CA VAL A 118 18.32 4.67 -4.35
C VAL A 118 18.61 4.79 -2.86
N ILE A 119 18.69 6.04 -2.39
CA ILE A 119 19.04 6.42 -1.01
C ILE A 119 17.84 7.11 -0.37
N HIS A 120 17.48 6.70 0.84
CA HIS A 120 16.37 7.31 1.57
C HIS A 120 16.87 8.55 2.32
N ILE A 121 16.31 9.71 1.99
CA ILE A 121 16.76 11.01 2.52
C ILE A 121 15.61 11.74 3.23
N ALA A 122 15.94 12.79 3.98
CA ALA A 122 14.93 13.69 4.53
C ALA A 122 14.20 14.47 3.41
N ASP A 123 12.99 14.94 3.73
CA ASP A 123 12.24 15.87 2.88
C ASP A 123 13.06 17.14 2.62
N TYR A 124 13.23 17.50 1.35
CA TYR A 124 13.90 18.71 0.88
C TYR A 124 12.99 19.95 0.88
N GLY A 125 11.75 19.83 1.35
CA GLY A 125 10.82 20.95 1.48
C GLY A 125 10.04 21.21 0.20
N SER A 126 9.73 22.47 -0.10
CA SER A 126 8.87 22.83 -1.26
C SER A 126 9.61 22.90 -2.60
N THR A 127 10.93 23.02 -2.58
CA THR A 127 11.77 23.26 -3.76
C THR A 127 13.11 22.58 -3.55
N LEU A 128 13.65 21.93 -4.58
CA LEU A 128 15.01 21.43 -4.56
C LEU A 128 16.01 22.58 -4.52
N ASP A 129 17.07 22.44 -3.73
CA ASP A 129 18.20 23.37 -3.72
C ASP A 129 19.55 22.66 -3.61
N PHE A 130 20.64 23.39 -3.82
CA PHE A 130 21.99 22.81 -3.81
C PHE A 130 22.36 22.11 -2.48
N GLY A 131 21.75 22.50 -1.36
CA GLY A 131 21.91 21.85 -0.07
C GLY A 131 21.48 20.39 -0.07
N ASP A 132 20.54 20.01 -0.93
CA ASP A 132 20.01 18.64 -1.05
C ASP A 132 20.96 17.71 -1.79
N PHE A 133 21.90 18.26 -2.56
CA PHE A 133 22.80 17.47 -3.42
C PHE A 133 23.55 16.36 -2.67
N ASN A 134 23.95 16.63 -1.43
CA ASN A 134 24.61 15.68 -0.54
C ASN A 134 23.76 15.37 0.71
N ALA A 135 22.43 15.40 0.56
CA ALA A 135 21.53 15.01 1.64
C ALA A 135 21.93 13.63 2.19
N PRO A 136 22.16 13.50 3.51
CA PRO A 136 22.58 12.24 4.09
C PRO A 136 21.42 11.24 4.07
N SER A 137 21.76 9.95 3.99
CA SER A 137 20.78 8.89 4.27
C SER A 137 20.21 9.07 5.68
N ILE A 138 18.89 8.88 5.81
CA ILE A 138 18.21 8.81 7.10
C ILE A 138 17.95 7.36 7.55
N GLY A 139 18.56 6.38 6.87
CA GLY A 139 18.46 4.96 7.14
C GLY A 139 17.43 4.24 6.27
N ASN A 140 17.45 2.89 6.31
CA ASN A 140 16.59 2.03 5.48
C ASN A 140 16.73 2.27 3.96
N ASP A 141 17.95 2.59 3.49
CA ASP A 141 18.23 2.77 2.07
C ASP A 141 17.80 1.55 1.25
N PRO A 142 16.97 1.74 0.21
CA PRO A 142 16.55 0.63 -0.67
C PRO A 142 17.72 -0.09 -1.35
N GLY A 143 18.79 0.63 -1.72
CA GLY A 143 20.01 0.07 -2.28
C GLY A 143 20.07 0.11 -3.81
N VAL A 144 20.47 -1.00 -4.44
CA VAL A 144 20.77 -1.07 -5.88
C VAL A 144 19.49 -1.31 -6.69
N LEU A 145 19.10 -0.33 -7.52
CA LEU A 145 17.96 -0.42 -8.44
C LEU A 145 18.35 -1.09 -9.77
N ILE A 146 19.49 -0.70 -10.35
CA ILE A 146 20.09 -1.30 -11.54
C ILE A 146 21.55 -1.58 -11.20
N SER A 147 21.96 -2.85 -11.24
CA SER A 147 23.37 -3.20 -10.99
C SER A 147 24.26 -2.71 -12.13
N SER A 148 25.53 -2.45 -11.84
CA SER A 148 26.60 -2.09 -12.78
C SER A 148 26.77 -3.04 -13.99
N THR A 149 26.25 -4.26 -13.91
CA THR A 149 26.30 -5.25 -15.00
C THR A 149 24.96 -5.48 -15.69
N ALA A 150 23.90 -4.78 -15.26
CA ALA A 150 22.57 -4.93 -15.81
C ALA A 150 22.37 -4.03 -17.04
N THR A 151 21.61 -4.56 -17.99
CA THR A 151 21.15 -3.89 -19.22
C THR A 151 19.62 -3.92 -19.25
N PRO A 152 18.95 -3.03 -18.50
CA PRO A 152 17.49 -3.03 -18.40
C PRO A 152 16.83 -2.69 -19.74
N ASN A 153 15.56 -3.03 -19.90
CA ASN A 153 14.77 -2.53 -21.02
C ASN A 153 14.29 -1.09 -20.73
N VAL A 154 13.91 -0.37 -21.78
CA VAL A 154 13.12 0.86 -21.65
C VAL A 154 11.79 0.52 -20.95
N GLY A 155 11.43 1.31 -19.96
CA GLY A 155 10.23 1.08 -19.14
C GLY A 155 10.51 1.17 -17.64
N TYR A 156 9.56 0.65 -16.85
CA TYR A 156 9.69 0.67 -15.40
C TYR A 156 10.76 -0.29 -14.89
N VAL A 157 11.65 0.24 -14.06
CA VAL A 157 12.47 -0.51 -13.12
C VAL A 157 11.95 -0.25 -11.72
N SER A 158 12.11 -1.24 -10.84
CA SER A 158 11.44 -1.22 -9.54
C SER A 158 12.33 -1.71 -8.40
N ILE A 159 12.15 -1.13 -7.21
CA ILE A 159 12.87 -1.52 -5.99
C ILE A 159 11.93 -1.50 -4.77
N ASP A 160 12.15 -2.41 -3.82
CA ASP A 160 11.43 -2.43 -2.55
C ASP A 160 11.83 -1.24 -1.69
N VAL A 161 10.86 -0.38 -1.36
CA VAL A 161 11.03 0.80 -0.51
C VAL A 161 10.20 0.71 0.77
N LYS A 162 9.66 -0.47 1.08
CA LYS A 162 8.78 -0.69 2.23
C LYS A 162 9.39 -0.23 3.54
N ALA A 163 10.66 -0.53 3.80
CA ALA A 163 11.30 -0.18 5.06
C ALA A 163 11.45 1.35 5.21
N ALA A 164 11.85 2.05 4.15
CA ALA A 164 11.94 3.51 4.12
C ALA A 164 10.57 4.17 4.31
N MET A 165 9.58 3.80 3.48
CA MET A 165 8.23 4.34 3.56
C MET A 165 7.54 4.02 4.89
N GLN A 166 7.78 2.84 5.48
CA GLN A 166 7.26 2.52 6.81
C GLN A 166 7.91 3.39 7.89
N ASP A 167 9.21 3.67 7.80
CA ASP A 167 9.89 4.57 8.73
C ASP A 167 9.29 5.97 8.68
N ASP A 168 8.97 6.48 7.49
CA ASP A 168 8.30 7.78 7.34
C ASP A 168 6.91 7.81 7.98
N ILE A 169 6.11 6.76 7.74
CA ILE A 169 4.79 6.62 8.37
C ILE A 169 4.93 6.55 9.90
N ASP A 170 5.84 5.74 10.43
CA ASP A 170 6.04 5.54 11.86
C ASP A 170 6.55 6.81 12.56
N ASN A 171 7.32 7.65 11.85
CA ASN A 171 7.82 8.94 12.34
C ASN A 171 6.90 10.13 12.00
N ASN A 172 5.71 9.88 11.44
CA ASN A 172 4.75 10.92 11.02
C ASN A 172 5.35 11.96 10.05
N ARG A 173 6.24 11.54 9.14
CA ARG A 173 6.72 12.42 8.07
C ARG A 173 5.62 12.58 7.02
N ALA A 174 5.58 13.75 6.39
CA ALA A 174 4.57 14.04 5.37
C ALA A 174 4.90 13.42 4.00
N TRP A 175 6.16 13.03 3.80
CA TRP A 175 6.72 12.61 2.51
C TRP A 175 7.66 11.43 2.70
N SER A 176 7.69 10.55 1.70
CA SER A 176 8.81 9.63 1.48
C SER A 176 9.68 10.15 0.34
N THR A 177 10.97 10.35 0.61
CA THR A 177 11.87 11.09 -0.28
C THR A 177 13.12 10.27 -0.60
N PHE A 178 13.50 10.23 -1.87
CA PHE A 178 14.63 9.43 -2.33
C PHE A 178 15.57 10.24 -3.20
N MET A 179 16.88 10.10 -2.91
CA MET A 179 17.95 10.52 -3.81
C MET A 179 18.36 9.34 -4.67
N ILE A 180 18.53 9.62 -5.94
CA ILE A 180 18.91 8.69 -6.98
C ILE A 180 20.29 9.09 -7.49
N LYS A 181 21.24 8.15 -7.49
CA LYS A 181 22.61 8.42 -7.96
C LYS A 181 23.30 7.18 -8.49
N LEU A 182 24.41 7.37 -9.18
CA LEU A 182 25.34 6.29 -9.50
C LEU A 182 26.38 6.08 -8.39
N ALA A 183 26.96 4.88 -8.36
CA ALA A 183 28.00 4.51 -7.39
C ALA A 183 29.32 5.22 -7.67
N ILE A 184 29.62 5.49 -8.95
CA ILE A 184 30.73 6.30 -9.42
C ILE A 184 30.13 7.60 -9.95
N ASP A 185 30.62 8.74 -9.46
CA ASP A 185 30.08 10.04 -9.85
C ASP A 185 30.42 10.36 -11.33
N THR A 186 31.62 10.03 -11.80
CA THR A 186 32.10 10.27 -13.17
C THR A 186 33.33 9.39 -13.50
N ASP A 187 33.56 9.09 -14.77
CA ASP A 187 34.80 8.46 -15.26
C ASP A 187 35.86 9.47 -15.75
N ASN A 188 35.52 10.77 -15.73
CA ASN A 188 36.33 11.93 -16.12
C ASN A 188 36.75 12.01 -17.59
N ASP A 189 35.98 11.46 -18.52
CA ASP A 189 36.34 11.46 -19.93
C ASP A 189 35.83 12.70 -20.72
N GLY A 190 35.01 13.55 -20.10
CA GLY A 190 34.44 14.75 -20.72
C GLY A 190 33.27 14.45 -21.68
N LYS A 191 32.63 13.31 -21.53
CA LYS A 191 31.43 12.89 -22.27
C LYS A 191 30.26 12.73 -21.32
N TRP A 192 29.07 12.48 -21.88
CA TRP A 192 27.89 12.23 -21.07
C TRP A 192 27.74 10.74 -20.81
N ASP A 193 27.67 10.37 -19.54
CA ASP A 193 27.44 9.01 -19.09
C ASP A 193 26.31 9.02 -18.07
N ARG A 194 25.10 8.61 -18.48
CA ARG A 194 23.92 8.72 -17.61
C ARG A 194 22.77 7.80 -17.97
N TRP A 195 21.95 7.52 -16.97
CA TRP A 195 20.59 7.04 -17.18
C TRP A 195 19.64 8.22 -17.38
N VAL A 196 18.66 8.07 -18.28
CA VAL A 196 17.61 9.07 -18.52
C VAL A 196 16.29 8.56 -17.98
N LEU A 197 15.72 9.28 -17.02
CA LEU A 197 14.44 8.93 -16.38
C LEU A 197 13.34 9.92 -16.77
N SER A 198 12.09 9.45 -16.80
CA SER A 198 10.93 10.33 -16.91
C SER A 198 10.68 11.11 -15.62
N SER A 199 10.26 12.37 -15.74
CA SER A 199 9.85 13.20 -14.60
C SER A 199 8.32 13.26 -14.43
N VAL A 200 7.87 13.82 -13.30
CA VAL A 200 6.44 14.06 -12.98
C VAL A 200 5.85 15.24 -13.74
N ASP A 201 6.67 16.10 -14.36
CA ASP A 201 6.19 17.30 -15.07
C ASP A 201 5.32 16.99 -16.30
N GLN A 202 5.34 15.73 -16.76
CA GLN A 202 4.31 15.19 -17.64
C GLN A 202 3.12 14.63 -16.85
N THR A 203 2.62 15.38 -15.87
CA THR A 203 1.69 14.84 -14.87
C THR A 203 0.50 14.17 -15.52
N GLY A 204 0.25 12.92 -15.13
CA GLY A 204 -0.82 12.09 -15.66
C GLY A 204 -0.41 11.22 -16.85
N THR A 205 0.88 11.04 -17.12
CA THR A 205 1.32 10.07 -18.12
C THR A 205 1.47 8.66 -17.56
N ALA A 206 1.55 7.69 -18.46
CA ALA A 206 1.88 6.31 -18.12
C ALA A 206 3.36 6.09 -17.74
N GLN A 207 4.15 7.17 -17.63
CA GLN A 207 5.59 7.15 -17.37
C GLN A 207 5.97 7.83 -16.06
N ASP A 208 5.01 8.48 -15.38
CA ASP A 208 5.24 9.15 -14.10
C ASP A 208 5.83 8.16 -13.07
N PRO A 209 6.79 8.59 -12.23
CA PRO A 209 7.27 7.78 -11.12
C PRO A 209 6.15 7.58 -10.09
N PHE A 210 6.06 6.38 -9.52
CA PHE A 210 5.07 6.06 -8.49
C PHE A 210 5.57 5.02 -7.50
N ILE A 211 5.01 5.05 -6.29
CA ILE A 211 5.08 3.95 -5.34
C ILE A 211 3.77 3.17 -5.39
N GLU A 212 3.87 1.88 -5.68
CA GLU A 212 2.75 0.94 -5.51
C GLU A 212 2.87 0.27 -4.15
N TYR A 213 1.81 0.33 -3.34
CA TYR A 213 1.83 -0.16 -1.98
C TYR A 213 0.57 -0.94 -1.62
N THR A 214 0.69 -1.77 -0.58
CA THR A 214 -0.45 -2.44 0.06
C THR A 214 -0.35 -2.29 1.56
N LEU A 215 -1.49 -2.07 2.22
CA LEU A 215 -1.55 -2.03 3.68
C LEU A 215 -1.82 -3.43 4.24
N GLN A 216 -1.18 -3.74 5.36
CA GLN A 216 -1.49 -4.93 6.13
C GLN A 216 -2.95 -4.84 6.59
N ALA A 217 -3.74 -5.89 6.31
CA ALA A 217 -5.09 -5.96 6.82
C ALA A 217 -5.08 -5.82 8.36
N PRO A 218 -6.00 -5.02 8.94
CA PRO A 218 -6.07 -4.92 10.39
C PRO A 218 -6.24 -6.31 10.98
N ALA A 219 -5.48 -6.61 12.03
CA ALA A 219 -5.61 -7.87 12.73
C ALA A 219 -7.11 -8.09 13.05
N PRO A 220 -7.67 -9.29 12.76
CA PRO A 220 -9.07 -9.53 13.03
C PRO A 220 -9.32 -9.24 14.49
N THR A 221 -10.18 -8.26 14.78
CA THR A 221 -10.60 -8.00 16.15
C THR A 221 -11.13 -9.31 16.69
N PRO A 222 -10.59 -9.83 17.82
CA PRO A 222 -11.11 -11.04 18.43
C PRO A 222 -12.61 -10.85 18.59
N ARG A 223 -13.39 -11.54 17.77
CA ARG A 223 -14.83 -11.55 17.99
C ARG A 223 -14.98 -12.29 19.30
N PRO A 224 -15.78 -11.78 20.25
CA PRO A 224 -16.27 -12.62 21.33
C PRO A 224 -16.81 -13.86 20.63
N VAL A 225 -16.11 -14.98 20.78
CA VAL A 225 -16.65 -16.25 20.31
C VAL A 225 -17.93 -16.36 21.09
N GLY A 226 -19.05 -16.25 20.38
CA GLY A 226 -20.38 -16.42 20.95
C GLY A 226 -20.59 -17.85 21.40
N GLY A 227 -19.64 -18.41 22.16
CA GLY A 227 -19.96 -19.37 23.18
C GLY A 227 -20.98 -18.68 24.04
N VAL A 228 -22.25 -19.03 23.82
CA VAL A 228 -23.25 -18.90 24.86
C VAL A 228 -22.58 -19.51 26.07
N VAL A 229 -22.27 -18.69 27.07
CA VAL A 229 -21.91 -19.20 28.38
C VAL A 229 -23.20 -19.84 28.88
N LEU A 230 -23.42 -21.08 28.44
CA LEU A 230 -24.47 -21.91 28.96
C LEU A 230 -24.07 -22.12 30.40
N SER A 231 -24.94 -21.67 31.29
CA SER A 231 -24.84 -22.01 32.69
C SER A 231 -24.59 -23.51 32.79
N THR A 232 -23.49 -23.90 33.44
CA THR A 232 -23.25 -25.30 33.79
C THR A 232 -24.29 -25.79 34.82
N ASN A 233 -25.10 -24.88 35.35
CA ASN A 233 -26.23 -25.19 36.19
C ASN A 233 -27.33 -25.85 35.34
N LYS A 234 -27.42 -27.18 35.48
CA LYS A 234 -28.44 -28.01 34.82
C LYS A 234 -29.86 -27.52 35.11
N LEU A 235 -30.12 -26.86 36.25
CA LEU A 235 -31.44 -26.29 36.53
C LEU A 235 -31.80 -25.19 35.54
N GLU A 236 -30.91 -24.23 35.26
CA GLU A 236 -31.22 -23.13 34.34
C GLU A 236 -31.46 -23.61 32.91
N ILE A 237 -30.78 -24.69 32.50
CA ILE A 237 -31.02 -25.35 31.21
C ILE A 237 -32.40 -26.00 31.16
N VAL A 238 -32.88 -26.57 32.26
CA VAL A 238 -34.11 -27.38 32.29
C VAL A 238 -35.35 -26.55 32.67
N THR A 239 -35.19 -25.41 33.35
CA THR A 239 -36.29 -24.52 33.76
C THR A 239 -37.24 -24.12 32.63
N PRO A 240 -36.77 -23.74 31.42
CA PRO A 240 -37.67 -23.42 30.31
C PRO A 240 -38.55 -24.60 29.90
N TYR A 241 -38.01 -25.81 29.95
CA TYR A 241 -38.75 -27.03 29.61
C TYR A 241 -39.75 -27.42 30.70
N ILE A 242 -39.40 -27.23 31.98
CA ILE A 242 -40.34 -27.42 33.10
C ILE A 242 -41.49 -26.41 33.02
N ALA A 243 -41.18 -25.15 32.73
CA ALA A 243 -42.19 -24.11 32.54
C ALA A 243 -43.11 -24.43 31.36
N LEU A 244 -42.54 -24.91 30.24
CA LEU A 244 -43.32 -25.34 29.08
C LEU A 244 -44.21 -26.55 29.41
N ALA A 245 -43.69 -27.56 30.09
CA ALA A 245 -44.48 -28.72 30.53
C ALA A 245 -45.62 -28.28 31.46
N GLY A 246 -45.35 -27.37 32.40
CA GLY A 246 -46.36 -26.76 33.26
C GLY A 246 -47.44 -26.01 32.48
N LEU A 247 -47.04 -25.22 31.47
CA LEU A 247 -47.97 -24.51 30.58
C LEU A 247 -48.86 -25.49 29.81
N VAL A 248 -48.30 -26.56 29.25
CA VAL A 248 -49.05 -27.60 28.53
C VAL A 248 -50.09 -28.24 29.45
N ILE A 249 -49.72 -28.61 30.68
CA ILE A 249 -50.64 -29.19 31.67
C ILE A 249 -51.78 -28.22 31.99
N ALA A 250 -51.47 -26.94 32.23
CA ALA A 250 -52.47 -25.93 32.55
C ALA A 250 -53.46 -25.72 31.39
N VAL A 251 -52.97 -25.61 30.15
CA VAL A 251 -53.81 -25.46 28.96
C VAL A 251 -54.68 -26.71 28.77
N SER A 252 -54.13 -27.91 28.92
CA SER A 252 -54.88 -29.16 28.85
C SER A 252 -56.00 -29.22 29.90
N ALA A 253 -55.74 -28.82 31.14
CA ALA A 253 -56.75 -28.78 32.20
C ALA A 253 -57.90 -27.81 31.88
N VAL A 254 -57.58 -26.61 31.37
CA VAL A 254 -58.59 -25.62 30.94
C VAL A 254 -59.44 -26.17 29.80
N LEU A 255 -58.82 -26.83 28.81
CA LEU A 255 -59.55 -27.44 27.69
C LEU A 255 -60.47 -28.57 28.13
N VAL A 256 -60.04 -29.43 29.07
CA VAL A 256 -60.87 -30.51 29.62
C VAL A 256 -62.06 -29.95 30.39
N LYS A 257 -61.84 -28.95 31.26
CA LYS A 257 -62.93 -28.29 32.01
C LYS A 257 -63.93 -27.65 31.04
N LYS A 258 -63.44 -26.93 30.02
CA LYS A 258 -64.30 -26.27 29.02
C LYS A 258 -65.11 -27.26 28.18
N ARG A 259 -64.67 -28.51 28.00
CA ARG A 259 -65.42 -29.56 27.29
C ARG A 259 -66.53 -30.22 28.11
N ARG A 260 -66.52 -30.06 29.44
CA ARG A 260 -67.52 -30.65 30.35
C ARG A 260 -68.70 -29.73 30.67
N TYR A 261 -68.62 -28.47 30.25
CA TYR A 261 -69.74 -27.52 30.25
C TYR A 261 -70.25 -27.35 28.82
#